data_AF-A0A0F0GUF6-F1
#
_entry.id   AF-A0A0F0GUF6-F1
#
_cell.length_a   1.000
_cell.length_b   1.000
_cell.length_c   1.000
_cell.angle_alpha   90.00
_cell.angle_beta   90.00
_cell.angle_gamma   90.00
#
_symmetry.space_group_name_H-M   'P 1'
#
loop_
_entity.id
_entity.type
_entity.pdbx_description
1 polymer ?
#
loop_
_entity_poly.entity_id
_entity_poly.type
_entity_poly.pdbx_seq_one_letter_code
_entity_poly.pdbx_strand_id
1 'polypeptide(L)'
;MGGSASGSVWGLCKGSGSNPYRTVVDLTGPAYKCSCPSRKFPCKHALGLLLLWSAEGVGEPGEAPDWAAQWLADRAAKAARTASGTTGPVDQEAARRRAERRAARVGAGVTELEQRLADLLRGGLAGQEHTGYAAWEETAARMVDAQAPGLAGRVRELGTIPSCGPGWPARMLEEAALLHLLDR
;
A
#
# COMPACT_ATOMS: atom_id res chain seq x y z
N MET A 1 17.27 3.59 -23.61
CA MET A 1 16.57 4.21 -22.46
C MET A 1 17.26 5.54 -22.20
N GLY A 2 16.57 6.53 -21.65
CA GLY A 2 17.18 7.76 -21.15
C GLY A 2 16.58 8.12 -19.79
N GLY A 3 17.23 9.03 -19.08
CA GLY A 3 16.70 9.58 -17.85
C GLY A 3 17.20 10.99 -17.60
N SER A 4 16.52 11.71 -16.71
CA SER A 4 16.87 13.06 -16.31
C SER A 4 17.51 13.08 -14.92
N ALA A 5 18.31 14.10 -14.67
CA ALA A 5 18.84 14.39 -13.33
C ALA A 5 17.71 14.67 -12.31
N SER A 6 16.54 15.11 -12.79
CA SER A 6 15.34 15.38 -11.98
C SER A 6 14.56 14.12 -11.56
N GLY A 7 15.09 12.91 -11.79
CA GLY A 7 14.48 11.67 -11.31
C GLY A 7 13.33 11.18 -12.20
N SER A 8 13.50 11.23 -13.52
CA SER A 8 12.56 10.59 -14.46
C SER A 8 13.30 9.69 -15.44
N VAL A 9 12.66 8.61 -15.89
CA VAL A 9 13.22 7.66 -16.86
C VAL A 9 12.23 7.38 -17.98
N TRP A 10 12.74 7.19 -19.19
CA TRP A 10 11.92 6.95 -20.37
C TRP A 10 12.57 5.98 -21.36
N GLY A 11 11.74 5.30 -22.13
CA GLY A 11 12.21 4.33 -23.11
C GLY A 11 11.15 3.94 -24.14
N LEU A 12 11.65 3.35 -25.22
CA LEU A 12 10.85 2.71 -26.26
C LEU A 12 10.90 1.20 -26.02
N CYS A 13 9.77 0.61 -25.64
CA CYS A 13 9.67 -0.81 -25.34
C CYS A 13 9.05 -1.55 -26.52
N LYS A 14 9.77 -2.51 -27.11
CA LYS A 14 9.22 -3.36 -28.17
C LYS A 14 8.04 -4.18 -27.64
N GLY A 15 6.98 -4.27 -28.41
CA GLY A 15 5.76 -4.99 -28.07
C GLY A 15 5.19 -5.77 -29.24
N SER A 16 3.94 -6.19 -29.12
CA SER A 16 3.20 -6.91 -30.15
C SER A 16 2.73 -6.04 -31.33
N GLY A 17 2.85 -4.72 -31.23
CA GLY A 17 2.50 -3.77 -32.29
C GLY A 17 3.68 -3.44 -33.20
N SER A 18 3.39 -2.76 -34.32
CA SER A 18 4.39 -2.29 -35.29
C SER A 18 5.28 -1.16 -34.76
N ASN A 19 4.75 -0.33 -33.86
CA ASN A 19 5.49 0.76 -33.23
C ASN A 19 5.88 0.41 -31.78
N PRO A 20 7.08 0.76 -31.32
CA PRO A 20 7.47 0.55 -29.93
C PRO A 20 6.61 1.40 -28.99
N TYR A 21 6.30 0.85 -27.80
CA TYR A 21 5.53 1.55 -26.80
C TYR A 21 6.39 2.59 -26.07
N ARG A 22 5.90 3.83 -26.07
CA ARG A 22 6.50 4.95 -25.33
C ARG A 22 6.19 4.75 -23.85
N THR A 23 7.23 4.64 -23.04
CA THR A 23 7.13 4.40 -21.60
C THR A 23 7.92 5.47 -20.86
N VAL A 24 7.30 6.12 -19.87
CA VAL A 24 7.92 7.11 -18.99
C VAL A 24 7.54 6.82 -17.54
N VAL A 25 8.49 7.04 -16.64
CA VAL A 25 8.35 6.90 -15.19
C VAL A 25 8.90 8.13 -14.51
N ASP A 26 8.13 8.67 -13.57
CA ASP A 26 8.54 9.72 -12.63
C ASP A 26 8.89 9.04 -11.30
N LEU A 27 10.17 9.11 -10.90
CA LEU A 27 10.71 8.43 -9.73
C LEU A 27 10.50 9.23 -8.44
N THR A 28 10.11 10.51 -8.53
CA THR A 28 9.87 11.38 -7.35
C THR A 28 8.60 11.00 -6.59
N GLY A 29 7.63 10.40 -7.28
CA GLY A 29 6.41 9.83 -6.72
C GLY A 29 5.92 8.76 -7.68
N PRO A 30 6.38 7.49 -7.56
CA PRO A 30 6.44 6.49 -8.62
C PRO A 30 5.17 6.46 -9.46
N ALA A 31 5.24 7.10 -10.63
CA ALA A 31 4.13 7.20 -11.56
C ALA A 31 4.55 6.78 -12.95
N TYR A 32 3.63 6.17 -13.68
CA TYR A 32 3.93 5.45 -14.90
C TYR A 32 2.97 5.86 -16.01
N LYS A 33 3.49 6.07 -17.21
CA LYS A 33 2.69 6.12 -18.44
C LYS A 33 3.34 5.26 -19.50
N CYS A 34 2.57 4.33 -20.06
CA CYS A 34 2.98 3.50 -21.17
C CYS A 34 1.87 3.54 -22.24
N SER A 35 2.24 3.65 -23.50
CA SER A 35 1.27 3.66 -24.61
C SER A 35 0.74 2.27 -25.00
N CYS A 36 1.01 1.23 -24.21
CA CYS A 36 0.52 -0.12 -24.47
C CYS A 36 -0.95 -0.29 -24.05
N PRO A 37 -1.73 -1.18 -24.68
CA PRO A 37 -3.17 -1.36 -24.39
C PRO A 37 -3.45 -2.12 -23.07
N SER A 38 -2.44 -2.39 -22.25
CA SER A 38 -2.60 -3.13 -21.00
C SER A 38 -3.43 -2.33 -19.98
N ARG A 39 -4.36 -3.01 -19.32
CA ARG A 39 -5.12 -2.47 -18.17
C ARG A 39 -4.48 -2.76 -16.80
N LYS A 40 -3.30 -3.39 -16.78
CA LYS A 40 -2.53 -3.66 -15.56
C LYS A 40 -1.49 -2.56 -15.38
N PHE A 41 -1.51 -1.92 -14.20
CA PHE A 41 -0.63 -0.81 -13.84
C PHE A 41 0.16 -1.12 -12.57
N PRO A 42 1.50 -1.01 -12.57
CA PRO A 42 2.35 -0.77 -13.74
C PRO A 42 2.29 -1.93 -14.75
N CYS A 43 2.39 -1.64 -16.04
CA CYS A 43 2.44 -2.67 -17.07
C CYS A 43 3.85 -3.28 -17.16
N LYS A 44 4.00 -4.43 -17.85
CA LYS A 44 5.30 -5.09 -18.03
C LYS A 44 6.39 -4.20 -18.65
N HIS A 45 6.02 -3.21 -19.46
CA HIS A 45 6.97 -2.28 -20.07
C HIS A 45 7.49 -1.25 -19.06
N ALA A 46 6.61 -0.72 -18.20
CA ALA A 46 7.01 0.18 -17.11
C ALA A 46 7.89 -0.55 -16.09
N LEU A 47 7.53 -1.80 -15.75
CA LEU A 47 8.34 -2.65 -14.90
C LEU A 47 9.70 -2.98 -15.54
N GLY A 48 9.72 -3.35 -16.82
CA GLY A 48 10.97 -3.62 -17.53
C GLY A 48 11.89 -2.39 -17.59
N LEU A 49 11.32 -1.20 -17.79
CA LEU A 49 12.07 0.06 -17.77
C LEU A 49 12.67 0.34 -16.38
N LEU A 50 11.90 0.15 -15.31
CA LEU A 50 12.38 0.29 -13.94
C LEU A 50 13.48 -0.72 -13.59
N LEU A 51 13.34 -1.98 -14.01
CA LEU A 51 14.34 -3.01 -13.78
C LEU A 51 15.64 -2.69 -14.50
N LEU A 52 15.57 -2.21 -15.75
CA LEU A 52 16.73 -1.79 -16.51
C LEU A 52 17.43 -0.60 -15.84
N TRP A 53 16.66 0.41 -15.44
CA TRP A 53 17.17 1.55 -14.67
C TRP A 53 17.81 1.13 -13.34
N SER A 54 17.20 0.20 -12.61
CA SER A 54 17.74 -0.31 -11.36
C SER A 54 19.07 -1.03 -11.55
N ALA A 55 19.27 -1.69 -12.69
CA ALA A 55 20.48 -2.46 -12.96
C ALA A 55 21.61 -1.58 -13.52
N GLU A 56 21.27 -0.62 -14.39
CA GLU A 56 22.24 0.12 -15.22
C GLU A 56 22.32 1.62 -14.87
N GLY A 57 21.37 2.14 -14.09
CA GLY A 57 21.18 3.58 -13.89
C GLY A 57 20.60 4.27 -15.12
N VAL A 58 20.62 5.61 -15.11
CA VAL A 58 20.15 6.44 -16.25
C VAL A 58 21.25 6.76 -17.26
N GLY A 59 22.51 6.46 -16.93
CA GLY A 59 23.67 6.96 -17.67
C GLY A 59 23.82 8.48 -17.53
N GLU A 60 24.36 9.13 -18.58
CA GLU A 60 24.38 10.59 -18.66
C GLU A 60 22.96 11.14 -18.78
N PRO A 61 22.57 12.12 -17.94
CA PRO A 61 21.25 12.76 -18.03
C PRO A 61 20.99 13.31 -19.43
N GLY A 62 19.89 12.87 -20.04
CA GLY A 62 19.48 13.29 -21.38
C GLY A 62 18.30 14.26 -21.35
N GLU A 63 18.11 14.99 -22.44
CA GLU A 63 16.87 15.73 -22.67
C GLU A 63 15.71 14.76 -22.91
N ALA A 64 14.60 15.00 -22.21
CA ALA A 64 13.41 14.17 -22.34
C ALA A 64 12.75 14.40 -23.71
N PRO A 65 12.41 13.35 -24.47
CA PRO A 65 11.61 13.49 -25.68
C PRO A 65 10.28 14.19 -25.40
N ASP A 66 9.73 14.91 -26.38
CA ASP A 66 8.50 15.71 -26.25
C ASP A 66 7.36 14.99 -25.53
N TRP A 67 7.13 13.72 -25.85
CA TRP A 67 6.06 12.92 -25.27
C TRP A 67 6.26 12.60 -23.77
N ALA A 68 7.52 12.52 -23.32
CA ALA A 68 7.87 12.33 -21.91
C ALA A 68 7.83 13.68 -21.18
N ALA A 69 8.42 14.72 -21.77
CA ALA A 69 8.43 16.08 -21.24
C ALA A 69 7.02 16.62 -21.03
N GLN A 70 6.13 16.47 -22.03
CA GLN A 70 4.73 16.89 -21.95
C GLN A 70 4.01 16.19 -20.79
N TRP A 71 4.18 14.88 -20.63
CA TRP A 71 3.52 14.15 -19.55
C TRP A 71 4.03 14.53 -18.16
N LEU A 72 5.34 14.77 -18.02
CA LEU A 72 5.94 15.25 -16.77
C LEU A 72 5.45 16.65 -16.41
N ALA A 73 5.36 17.55 -17.40
CA ALA A 73 4.82 18.90 -17.22
C ALA A 73 3.35 18.90 -16.79
N ASP A 74 2.50 18.07 -17.42
CA ASP A 74 1.10 17.91 -17.05
C ASP A 74 0.95 17.44 -15.59
N ARG A 75 1.82 16.52 -15.15
CA ARG A 75 1.87 16.04 -13.77
C ARG A 75 2.27 17.14 -12.80
N ALA A 76 3.35 17.86 -13.08
CA ALA A 76 3.81 18.96 -12.24
C ALA A 76 2.73 20.05 -12.10
N ALA A 77 2.06 20.42 -13.21
CA ALA A 77 0.96 21.37 -13.19
C ALA A 77 -0.26 20.86 -12.39
N LYS A 78 -0.57 19.56 -12.45
CA LYS A 78 -1.62 18.97 -11.61
C LYS A 78 -1.25 19.00 -10.13
N ALA A 79 -0.01 18.63 -9.77
CA ALA A 79 0.47 18.67 -8.40
C ALA A 79 0.44 20.09 -7.82
N ALA A 80 0.88 21.09 -8.59
CA ALA A 80 0.83 22.49 -8.19
C ALA A 80 -0.60 22.99 -7.95
N ARG A 81 -1.56 22.61 -8.80
CA ARG A 81 -2.99 22.94 -8.59
C ARG A 81 -3.57 22.30 -7.34
N THR A 82 -3.21 21.05 -7.03
CA THR A 82 -3.64 20.40 -5.79
C THR A 82 -3.04 21.07 -4.56
N ALA A 83 -1.76 21.45 -4.62
CA ALA A 83 -1.09 22.16 -3.52
C ALA A 83 -1.64 23.59 -3.29
N SER A 84 -2.06 24.26 -4.37
CA SER A 84 -2.69 25.59 -4.31
C SER A 84 -4.20 25.54 -4.06
N GLY A 85 -4.78 24.36 -3.86
CA GLY A 85 -6.21 24.19 -3.63
C GLY A 85 -6.66 24.86 -2.34
N THR A 86 -7.26 26.05 -2.44
CA THR A 86 -7.92 26.76 -1.35
C THR A 86 -9.16 25.98 -0.90
N THR A 87 -8.98 24.96 -0.05
CA THR A 87 -10.08 24.41 0.74
C THR A 87 -10.41 25.43 1.82
N GLY A 88 -11.55 26.12 1.67
CA GLY A 88 -12.00 27.11 2.63
C GLY A 88 -12.07 26.57 4.07
N PRO A 89 -12.08 27.43 5.10
CA PRO A 89 -11.98 27.03 6.51
C PRO A 89 -13.04 26.00 6.95
N VAL A 90 -14.23 26.01 6.33
CA VAL A 90 -15.31 25.05 6.60
C VAL A 90 -14.94 23.61 6.21
N ASP A 91 -14.21 23.42 5.10
CA ASP A 91 -13.78 22.08 4.66
C ASP A 91 -12.61 21.56 5.53
N GLN A 92 -11.74 22.44 6.01
CA GLN A 92 -10.67 22.07 6.94
C GLN A 92 -11.23 21.60 8.29
N GLU A 93 -12.22 22.30 8.85
CA GLU A 93 -12.86 21.86 10.09
C GLU A 93 -13.66 20.57 9.88
N ALA A 94 -14.38 20.43 8.76
CA ALA A 94 -15.08 19.20 8.41
C ALA A 94 -14.11 18.03 8.18
N ALA A 95 -12.93 18.26 7.60
CA ALA A 95 -11.86 17.28 7.45
C ALA A 95 -11.27 16.88 8.80
N ARG A 96 -10.98 17.86 9.68
CA ARG A 96 -10.50 17.60 11.05
C ARG A 96 -11.50 16.76 11.83
N ARG A 97 -12.78 17.15 11.85
CA ARG A 97 -13.85 16.38 12.52
C ARG A 97 -14.00 14.97 11.94
N ARG A 98 -13.79 14.77 10.63
CA ARG A 98 -13.77 13.42 10.01
C ARG A 98 -12.55 12.60 10.46
N ALA A 99 -11.38 13.23 10.53
CA ALA A 99 -10.16 12.59 11.00
C ALA A 99 -10.26 12.19 12.48
N GLU A 100 -10.78 13.08 13.34
CA GLU A 100 -11.05 12.80 14.76
C GLU A 100 -12.03 11.63 14.93
N ARG A 101 -13.15 11.63 14.18
CA ARG A 101 -14.11 10.51 14.21
C ARG A 101 -13.50 9.19 13.76
N ARG A 102 -12.62 9.22 12.76
CA ARG A 102 -11.87 8.03 12.33
C ARG A 102 -10.93 7.56 13.43
N ALA A 103 -10.14 8.46 14.00
CA ALA A 103 -9.21 8.14 15.09
C ALA A 103 -9.95 7.54 16.29
N ALA A 104 -11.11 8.08 16.65
CA ALA A 104 -11.95 7.54 17.72
C ALA A 104 -12.46 6.12 17.41
N ARG A 105 -12.89 5.85 16.17
CA ARG A 105 -13.33 4.50 15.75
C ARG A 105 -12.17 3.51 15.76
N VAL A 106 -11.02 3.92 15.24
CA VAL A 106 -9.80 3.09 15.24
C VAL A 106 -9.38 2.80 16.68
N GLY A 107 -9.30 3.80 17.55
CA GLY A 107 -8.92 3.62 18.95
C GLY A 107 -9.88 2.70 19.72
N ALA A 108 -11.19 2.80 19.46
CA ALA A 108 -12.16 1.87 20.04
C ALA A 108 -11.95 0.43 19.53
N GLY A 109 -11.69 0.25 18.23
CA GLY A 109 -11.36 -1.06 17.67
C GLY A 109 -10.07 -1.65 18.23
N VAL A 110 -9.02 -0.85 18.36
CA VAL A 110 -7.75 -1.25 18.98
C VAL A 110 -7.98 -1.70 20.43
N THR A 111 -8.75 -0.94 21.21
CA THR A 111 -9.05 -1.31 22.60
C THR A 111 -9.80 -2.65 22.68
N GLU A 112 -10.75 -2.90 21.77
CA GLU A 112 -11.45 -4.19 21.71
C GLU A 112 -10.49 -5.33 21.31
N LEU A 113 -9.59 -5.09 20.36
CA LEU A 113 -8.59 -6.06 19.91
C LEU A 113 -7.62 -6.42 21.05
N GLU A 114 -7.12 -5.44 21.79
CA GLU A 114 -6.26 -5.67 22.97
C GLU A 114 -6.96 -6.55 24.02
N GLN A 115 -8.24 -6.29 24.29
CA GLN A 115 -9.03 -7.11 25.23
C GLN A 115 -9.14 -8.55 24.75
N ARG A 116 -9.44 -8.76 23.45
CA ARG A 116 -9.52 -10.09 22.85
C ARG A 116 -8.18 -10.84 22.87
N LEU A 117 -7.08 -10.15 22.59
CA LEU A 117 -5.74 -10.73 22.69
C LEU A 117 -5.39 -11.09 24.13
N ALA A 118 -5.73 -10.25 25.11
CA ALA A 118 -5.53 -10.56 26.52
C ALA A 118 -6.37 -11.76 26.97
N ASP A 119 -7.62 -11.87 26.51
CA ASP A 119 -8.51 -12.99 26.82
C ASP A 119 -8.05 -14.29 26.15
N LEU A 120 -7.54 -14.22 24.92
CA LEU A 120 -6.85 -15.34 24.24
C LEU A 120 -5.69 -15.86 25.09
N LEU A 121 -4.82 -14.97 25.57
CA LEU A 121 -3.66 -15.36 26.38
C LEU A 121 -4.08 -15.92 27.73
N ARG A 122 -5.12 -15.35 28.36
CA ARG A 122 -5.68 -15.85 29.63
C ARG A 122 -6.34 -17.21 29.48
N GLY A 123 -7.04 -17.44 28.37
CA GLY A 123 -7.67 -18.72 28.03
C GLY A 123 -6.67 -19.80 27.60
N GLY A 124 -5.44 -19.41 27.30
CA GLY A 124 -4.39 -20.29 26.82
C GLY A 124 -4.54 -20.63 25.34
N LEU A 125 -3.41 -20.98 24.72
CA LEU A 125 -3.37 -21.23 23.28
C LEU A 125 -3.81 -22.64 22.90
N ALA A 126 -3.81 -23.62 23.81
CA ALA A 126 -4.04 -25.03 23.48
C ALA A 126 -5.36 -25.31 22.73
N GLY A 127 -6.42 -24.52 22.97
CA GLY A 127 -7.72 -24.72 22.32
C GLY A 127 -7.89 -24.06 20.94
N GLN A 128 -6.91 -23.28 20.47
CA GLN A 128 -7.08 -22.42 19.28
C GLN A 128 -7.17 -23.20 17.97
N GLU A 129 -6.69 -24.44 17.94
CA GLU A 129 -6.91 -25.37 16.83
C GLU A 129 -8.41 -25.68 16.60
N HIS A 130 -9.24 -25.53 17.64
CA HIS A 130 -10.68 -25.80 17.58
C HIS A 130 -11.55 -24.53 17.48
N THR A 131 -10.99 -23.35 17.73
CA THR A 131 -11.70 -22.05 17.68
C THR A 131 -12.25 -21.75 16.28
N GLY A 132 -11.66 -22.33 15.23
CA GLY A 132 -12.13 -22.26 13.86
C GLY A 132 -11.96 -20.89 13.21
N TYR A 133 -11.98 -20.85 11.87
CA TYR A 133 -11.75 -19.62 11.09
C TYR A 133 -12.81 -18.53 11.35
N ALA A 134 -14.06 -18.92 11.66
CA ALA A 134 -15.18 -17.99 11.79
C ALA A 134 -15.00 -16.97 12.92
N ALA A 135 -14.46 -17.37 14.07
CA ALA A 135 -14.23 -16.47 15.21
C ALA A 135 -13.17 -15.40 14.90
N TRP A 136 -12.14 -15.78 14.14
CA TRP A 136 -11.10 -14.87 13.66
C TRP A 136 -11.63 -13.91 12.59
N GLU A 137 -12.49 -14.39 11.69
CA GLU A 137 -13.13 -13.53 10.70
C GLU A 137 -14.10 -12.54 11.36
N GLU A 138 -14.84 -12.94 12.39
CA GLU A 138 -15.69 -12.01 13.15
C GLU A 138 -14.84 -10.88 13.76
N THR A 139 -13.70 -11.21 14.37
CA THR A 139 -12.79 -10.22 14.94
C THR A 139 -12.20 -9.31 13.85
N ALA A 140 -11.84 -9.86 12.70
CA ALA A 140 -11.33 -9.10 11.56
C ALA A 140 -12.40 -8.15 10.97
N ALA A 141 -13.65 -8.59 10.89
CA ALA A 141 -14.77 -7.76 10.43
C ALA A 141 -14.97 -6.54 11.35
N ARG A 142 -14.87 -6.74 12.67
CA ARG A 142 -14.93 -5.62 13.64
C ARG A 142 -13.81 -4.60 13.44
N MET A 143 -12.61 -5.03 13.04
CA MET A 143 -11.52 -4.10 12.69
C MET A 143 -11.82 -3.31 11.41
N VAL A 144 -12.50 -3.90 10.43
CA VAL A 144 -12.98 -3.17 9.25
C VAL A 144 -14.02 -2.12 9.64
N ASP A 145 -14.98 -2.47 10.49
CA ASP A 145 -16.00 -1.55 11.00
C ASP A 145 -15.39 -0.40 11.82
N ALA A 146 -14.32 -0.69 12.57
CA ALA A 146 -13.50 0.28 13.29
C ALA A 146 -12.63 1.17 12.38
N GLN A 147 -12.64 0.95 11.06
CA GLN A 147 -11.78 1.63 10.07
C GLN A 147 -10.29 1.31 10.19
N ALA A 148 -9.96 0.11 10.67
CA ALA A 148 -8.60 -0.42 10.81
C ALA A 148 -8.37 -1.69 9.94
N PRO A 149 -8.45 -1.59 8.59
CA PRO A 149 -8.32 -2.75 7.71
C PRO A 149 -6.94 -3.44 7.77
N GLY A 150 -5.88 -2.72 8.16
CA GLY A 150 -4.56 -3.31 8.40
C GLY A 150 -4.57 -4.31 9.56
N LEU A 151 -5.19 -3.94 10.69
CA LEU A 151 -5.38 -4.82 11.83
C LEU A 151 -6.28 -6.01 11.47
N ALA A 152 -7.31 -5.80 10.64
CA ALA A 152 -8.13 -6.89 10.13
C ALA A 152 -7.29 -7.95 9.37
N GLY A 153 -6.29 -7.52 8.59
CA GLY A 153 -5.36 -8.43 7.93
C GLY A 153 -4.56 -9.26 8.93
N ARG A 154 -3.98 -8.61 9.95
CA ARG A 154 -3.17 -9.25 10.99
C ARG A 154 -3.98 -10.24 11.84
N VAL A 155 -5.22 -9.92 12.15
CA VAL A 155 -6.15 -10.83 12.84
C VAL A 155 -6.44 -12.08 12.02
N ARG A 156 -6.63 -11.95 10.70
CA ARG A 156 -6.82 -13.12 9.83
C ARG A 156 -5.57 -13.99 9.78
N GLU A 157 -4.39 -13.37 9.69
CA GLU A 157 -3.11 -14.09 9.72
C GLU A 157 -2.95 -14.90 11.02
N LEU A 158 -3.25 -14.30 12.17
CA LEU A 158 -3.29 -14.99 13.47
C LEU A 158 -4.19 -16.23 13.44
N GLY A 159 -5.37 -16.13 12.84
CA GLY A 159 -6.32 -17.24 12.72
C GLY A 159 -5.83 -18.41 11.85
N THR A 160 -4.82 -18.21 11.00
CA THR A 160 -4.24 -19.29 10.18
C THR A 160 -3.16 -20.08 10.91
N ILE A 161 -2.52 -19.49 11.94
CA ILE A 161 -1.34 -20.06 12.61
C ILE A 161 -1.58 -21.46 13.19
N PRO A 162 -2.73 -21.75 13.85
CA PRO A 162 -2.99 -23.09 14.38
C PRO A 162 -2.93 -24.20 13.31
N SER A 163 -3.13 -23.87 12.03
CA SER A 163 -3.07 -24.82 10.91
C SER A 163 -1.66 -25.00 10.32
N CYS A 164 -0.64 -24.29 10.81
CA CYS A 164 0.72 -24.28 10.24
C CYS A 164 1.65 -25.39 10.78
N GLY A 165 1.10 -26.42 11.42
CA GLY A 165 1.84 -27.59 11.90
C GLY A 165 2.56 -27.37 13.25
N PRO A 166 3.54 -28.24 13.60
CA PRO A 166 4.20 -28.20 14.91
C PRO A 166 4.83 -26.84 15.24
N GLY A 167 4.77 -26.46 16.52
CA GLY A 167 5.31 -25.19 17.02
C GLY A 167 4.40 -23.98 16.81
N TRP A 168 3.17 -24.17 16.31
CA TRP A 168 2.20 -23.10 16.14
C TRP A 168 1.89 -22.29 17.42
N PRO A 169 1.87 -22.84 18.66
CA PRO A 169 1.55 -22.02 19.83
C PRO A 169 2.60 -20.95 20.08
N ALA A 170 3.88 -21.27 19.87
CA ALA A 170 4.97 -20.31 20.02
C ALA A 170 4.89 -19.20 18.96
N ARG A 171 4.61 -19.57 17.69
CA ARG A 171 4.42 -18.58 16.61
C ARG A 171 3.21 -17.69 16.86
N MET A 172 2.12 -18.26 17.35
CA MET A 172 0.90 -17.50 17.65
C MET A 172 1.13 -16.51 18.78
N LEU A 173 1.88 -16.91 19.82
CA LEU A 173 2.28 -16.01 20.90
C LEU A 173 3.15 -14.86 20.41
N GLU A 174 4.12 -15.14 19.54
CA GLU A 174 4.99 -14.13 18.93
C GLU A 174 4.18 -13.13 18.10
N GLU A 175 3.32 -13.62 17.21
CA GLU A 175 2.48 -12.76 16.37
C GLU A 175 1.46 -11.95 17.19
N ALA A 176 0.89 -12.53 18.25
CA ALA A 176 0.00 -11.82 19.17
C ALA A 176 0.75 -10.73 19.94
N ALA A 177 1.99 -10.99 20.36
CA ALA A 177 2.84 -9.99 21.02
C ALA A 177 3.22 -8.86 20.07
N LEU A 178 3.55 -9.15 18.81
CA LEU A 178 3.81 -8.13 17.79
C LEU A 178 2.58 -7.26 17.53
N LEU A 179 1.40 -7.87 17.45
CA LEU A 179 0.14 -7.13 17.26
C LEU A 179 -0.14 -6.22 18.47
N HIS A 180 0.03 -6.72 19.69
CA HIS A 180 -0.12 -5.94 20.93
C HIS A 180 0.86 -4.77 21.03
N LEU A 181 2.06 -4.87 20.44
CA LEU A 181 3.04 -3.78 20.40
C LEU A 181 2.69 -2.72 19.34
N LEU A 182 2.03 -3.10 18.25
CA LEU A 182 1.56 -2.17 17.21
C LEU A 182 0.34 -1.36 17.65
N ASP A 183 -0.44 -1.91 18.57
CA ASP A 183 -1.65 -1.32 19.12
C ASP A 183 -1.36 -0.24 20.20
N ARG A 184 -0.09 -0.05 20.60
CA ARG A 184 0.37 0.92 21.60
C ARG A 184 1.10 2.11 20.99
#